data_AF-A0A3R7M978-F1
#
_entry.id   AF-A0A3R7M978-F1
#
_cell.length_a   1.000
_cell.length_b   1.000
_cell.length_c   1.000
_cell.angle_alpha   90.00
_cell.angle_beta   90.00
_cell.angle_gamma   90.00
#
_symmetry.space_group_name_H-M   'P 1'
#
loop_
_entity.id
_entity.type
_entity.pdbx_description
1 polymer ?
#
loop_
_entity_poly.entity_id
_entity_poly.type
_entity_poly.pdbx_seq_one_letter_code
_entity_poly.pdbx_strand_id
1 'polypeptide(L)'
;MAMLHRALFTWFLLLVFLILLALRLDHRTQWNWFIVFIPMWFYDALLLIYISIHMINECRTAVGVSGGSHHRTARQRLSAILKRVWPLLAVILKMAFMVALCLKQQNPDAGITSYHVLLPLWILLLGLCINVLHCLVLQHQDRFP
;
A
#
# COMPACT_ATOMS: atom_id res chain seq x y z
N MET A 1 13.77 -8.10 -19.06
CA MET A 1 13.31 -9.44 -18.61
C MET A 1 12.72 -9.46 -17.19
N ALA A 2 13.32 -8.80 -16.18
CA ALA A 2 12.80 -8.83 -14.79
C ALA A 2 11.41 -8.16 -14.59
N MET A 3 11.08 -7.13 -15.38
CA MET A 3 9.79 -6.43 -15.32
C MET A 3 8.61 -7.33 -15.71
N LEU A 4 8.79 -8.16 -16.74
CA LEU A 4 7.76 -9.08 -17.23
C LEU A 4 7.45 -10.15 -16.18
N HIS A 5 8.49 -10.71 -15.55
CA HIS A 5 8.32 -11.74 -14.53
C HIS A 5 7.53 -11.23 -13.32
N ARG A 6 7.81 -9.99 -12.87
CA ARG A 6 7.06 -9.35 -11.78
C ARG A 6 5.59 -9.18 -12.13
N ALA A 7 5.30 -8.67 -13.33
CA ALA A 7 3.92 -8.50 -13.78
C ALA A 7 3.18 -9.84 -13.88
N LEU A 8 3.78 -10.83 -14.54
CA LEU A 8 3.18 -12.17 -14.67
C LEU A 8 2.87 -12.79 -13.31
N PHE A 9 3.79 -12.66 -12.35
CA PHE A 9 3.59 -13.15 -10.99
C PHE A 9 2.41 -12.46 -10.29
N THR A 10 2.28 -11.13 -10.41
CA THR A 10 1.13 -10.40 -9.83
C THR A 10 -0.19 -10.77 -10.48
N TRP A 11 -0.21 -10.91 -11.80
CA TRP A 11 -1.41 -11.31 -12.53
C TRP A 11 -1.83 -12.74 -12.17
N PHE A 12 -0.87 -13.65 -12.03
CA PHE A 12 -1.13 -15.02 -11.60
C PHE A 12 -1.73 -15.07 -10.19
N LEU A 13 -1.13 -14.38 -9.21
CA LEU A 13 -1.68 -14.32 -7.85
C LEU A 13 -3.10 -13.73 -7.81
N LEU A 14 -3.36 -12.69 -8.60
CA LEU A 14 -4.68 -12.07 -8.70
C LEU A 14 -5.70 -13.01 -9.33
N LEU A 15 -5.31 -13.77 -10.36
CA LEU A 15 -6.16 -14.76 -10.99
C LEU A 15 -6.53 -15.89 -10.01
N VAL A 16 -5.56 -16.41 -9.26
CA VAL A 16 -5.81 -17.41 -8.20
C VAL A 16 -6.78 -16.86 -7.15
N PHE A 17 -6.58 -15.61 -6.70
CA PHE A 17 -7.50 -14.94 -5.78
C PHE A 17 -8.92 -14.86 -6.36
N LEU A 18 -9.07 -14.45 -7.62
CA LEU A 18 -10.37 -14.32 -8.26
C LEU A 18 -11.10 -15.66 -8.37
N ILE A 19 -10.38 -16.75 -8.69
CA ILE A 19 -10.96 -18.11 -8.73
C ILE A 19 -11.44 -18.53 -7.33
N LEU A 20 -10.61 -18.36 -6.29
CA LEU A 20 -11.00 -18.69 -4.92
C LEU A 20 -12.19 -17.86 -4.45
N LEU A 21 -12.23 -16.57 -4.82
CA LEU A 21 -13.32 -15.67 -4.51
C LEU A 21 -14.62 -16.12 -5.17
N ALA A 22 -14.59 -16.47 -6.46
CA ALA A 22 -15.75 -16.97 -7.19
C ALA A 22 -16.27 -18.30 -6.61
N LEU A 23 -15.37 -19.25 -6.32
CA LEU A 23 -15.71 -20.53 -5.70
C LEU A 23 -16.39 -20.36 -4.34
N ARG A 24 -15.97 -19.36 -3.56
CA ARG A 24 -16.59 -19.05 -2.27
C ARG A 24 -17.93 -18.34 -2.44
N LEU A 25 -18.06 -17.45 -3.43
CA LEU A 25 -19.31 -16.76 -3.76
C LEU A 25 -20.40 -17.73 -4.22
N ASP A 26 -20.02 -18.76 -4.98
CA ASP A 26 -20.92 -19.84 -5.42
C ASP A 26 -21.31 -20.81 -4.29
N HIS A 27 -20.98 -20.51 -3.03
CA HIS A 27 -21.23 -21.34 -1.84
C HIS A 27 -20.73 -22.80 -1.94
N ARG A 28 -19.83 -23.10 -2.89
CA ARG A 28 -19.29 -24.45 -3.10
C ARG A 28 -18.35 -24.89 -1.98
N THR A 29 -17.76 -23.94 -1.26
CA THR A 29 -16.80 -24.16 -0.18
C THR A 29 -17.21 -23.40 1.07
N GLN A 30 -17.14 -24.02 2.25
CA GLN A 30 -17.49 -23.44 3.56
C GLN A 30 -16.31 -22.73 4.27
N TRP A 31 -15.22 -22.46 3.55
CA TRP A 31 -13.96 -22.01 4.14
C TRP A 31 -14.04 -20.58 4.68
N ASN A 32 -13.22 -20.28 5.69
CA ASN A 32 -13.12 -18.93 6.23
C ASN A 32 -12.66 -17.94 5.14
N TRP A 33 -13.24 -16.74 5.11
CA TRP A 33 -12.88 -15.72 4.12
C TRP A 33 -11.39 -15.36 4.18
N PHE A 34 -10.75 -15.44 5.35
CA PHE A 34 -9.30 -15.26 5.47
C PHE A 34 -8.48 -16.19 4.56
N ILE A 35 -8.94 -17.43 4.32
CA ILE A 35 -8.25 -18.41 3.48
C ILE A 35 -8.33 -18.02 2.00
N VAL A 36 -9.48 -17.52 1.57
CA VAL A 36 -9.70 -17.04 0.19
C VAL A 36 -8.75 -15.89 -0.16
N PHE A 37 -8.43 -15.05 0.82
CA PHE A 37 -7.51 -13.93 0.66
C PHE A 37 -6.02 -14.31 0.77
N ILE A 38 -5.64 -15.57 1.04
CA ILE A 38 -4.23 -15.99 1.20
C ILE A 38 -3.32 -15.49 0.05
N PRO A 39 -3.68 -15.60 -1.24
CA PRO A 39 -2.83 -15.12 -2.32
C PRO A 39 -2.53 -13.62 -2.22
N MET A 40 -3.49 -12.83 -1.73
CA MET A 40 -3.32 -11.41 -1.49
C MET A 40 -2.46 -11.13 -0.25
N TRP A 41 -2.70 -11.83 0.86
CA TRP A 41 -1.84 -11.74 2.06
C TRP A 41 -0.37 -12.02 1.73
N PHE A 42 -0.12 -13.02 0.90
CA PHE A 42 1.22 -13.36 0.44
C PHE A 42 1.85 -12.22 -0.38
N TYR A 43 1.09 -11.64 -1.31
CA TYR A 43 1.54 -10.49 -2.09
C TYR A 43 1.86 -9.27 -1.21
N ASP A 44 0.97 -8.95 -0.26
CA ASP A 44 1.17 -7.83 0.67
C ASP A 44 2.39 -8.05 1.58
N ALA A 45 2.63 -9.28 2.03
CA ALA A 45 3.82 -9.62 2.80
C ALA A 45 5.11 -9.41 2.00
N LEU A 46 5.16 -9.86 0.75
CA LEU A 46 6.31 -9.64 -0.14
C LEU A 46 6.55 -8.14 -0.38
N LEU A 47 5.48 -7.37 -0.58
CA LEU A 47 5.54 -5.94 -0.80
C LEU A 47 6.02 -5.20 0.45
N LEU A 48 5.59 -5.62 1.64
CA LEU A 48 6.07 -5.10 2.92
C LEU A 48 7.56 -5.38 3.13
N ILE A 49 8.04 -6.58 2.80
CA ILE A 49 9.48 -6.92 2.85
C ILE A 49 10.26 -6.04 1.88
N TYR A 50 9.78 -5.87 0.65
CA TYR A 50 10.43 -5.03 -0.36
C TYR A 50 10.58 -3.57 0.11
N ILE A 51 9.50 -2.98 0.63
CA ILE A 51 9.54 -1.59 1.16
C ILE A 51 10.48 -1.51 2.37
N SER A 52 10.46 -2.52 3.24
CA SER A 52 11.33 -2.54 4.42
C SER A 52 12.81 -2.55 4.03
N ILE A 53 13.20 -3.40 3.06
CA ILE A 53 14.57 -3.44 2.54
C ILE A 53 14.93 -2.11 1.87
N HIS A 54 14.03 -1.56 1.05
CA HIS A 54 14.24 -0.27 0.40
C HIS A 54 14.48 0.85 1.43
N MET A 55 13.67 0.89 2.50
CA MET A 55 13.81 1.85 3.58
C MET A 55 15.14 1.67 4.33
N ILE A 56 15.53 0.42 4.63
CA ILE A 56 16.81 0.12 5.31
C ILE A 56 17.97 0.58 4.44
N ASN A 57 17.96 0.26 3.14
CA ASN A 57 19.00 0.66 2.21
C ASN A 57 19.14 2.18 2.13
N GLU A 58 18.02 2.90 2.00
CA GLU A 58 18.02 4.35 2.04
C GLU A 58 18.57 4.93 3.35
N CYS A 59 18.26 4.30 4.48
CA CYS A 59 18.78 4.71 5.77
C CYS A 59 20.31 4.49 5.84
N ARG A 60 20.81 3.35 5.35
CA ARG A 60 22.25 3.08 5.27
C ARG A 60 22.98 4.07 4.38
N THR A 61 22.41 4.40 3.22
CA THR A 61 22.99 5.40 2.31
C THR A 61 22.96 6.80 2.92
N ALA A 62 21.88 7.16 3.64
CA ALA A 62 21.78 8.46 4.31
C ALA A 62 22.82 8.61 5.44
N VAL A 63 23.07 7.56 6.23
CA VAL A 63 24.11 7.55 7.28
C VAL A 63 25.51 7.72 6.69
N GLY A 64 25.81 7.06 5.56
CA GLY A 64 27.11 7.19 4.90
C GLY A 64 27.40 8.57 4.28
N VAL A 65 26.35 9.32 3.93
CA VAL A 65 26.45 10.65 3.31
C VAL A 65 26.28 11.81 4.32
N SER A 66 25.96 11.50 5.58
CA SER A 66 25.66 12.50 6.64
C SER A 66 26.86 13.33 7.12
N GLY A 67 27.98 13.33 6.40
CA GLY A 67 29.19 14.12 6.68
C GLY A 67 29.13 15.58 6.21
N GLY A 68 28.11 16.02 5.46
CA GLY A 68 28.04 17.42 5.06
C GLY A 68 26.74 17.83 4.38
N SER A 69 25.92 18.65 5.06
CA SER A 69 25.04 19.68 4.48
C SER A 69 24.02 20.14 5.53
N HIS A 70 24.47 21.00 6.44
CA HIS A 70 23.77 21.39 7.66
C HIS A 70 22.77 22.56 7.49
N HIS A 71 22.15 22.72 6.31
CA HIS A 71 21.16 23.79 6.09
C HIS A 71 20.05 23.36 5.11
N ARG A 72 19.16 22.47 5.56
CA ARG A 72 17.90 22.17 4.85
C ARG A 72 16.72 22.65 5.69
N THR A 73 15.97 23.58 5.13
CA THR A 73 14.73 24.18 5.64
C THR A 73 13.77 23.08 6.13
N ALA A 74 13.11 23.29 7.27
CA ALA A 74 12.23 22.31 7.94
C ALA A 74 11.23 21.62 6.99
N ARG A 75 10.76 22.35 5.97
CA ARG A 75 9.86 21.87 4.91
C ARG A 75 10.43 20.69 4.10
N GLN A 76 11.72 20.71 3.76
CA GLN A 76 12.36 19.60 3.02
C GLN A 76 12.46 18.34 3.88
N ARG A 77 12.74 18.47 5.18
CA ARG A 77 12.81 17.33 6.11
C ARG A 77 11.47 16.61 6.24
N LEU A 78 10.37 17.37 6.38
CA LEU A 78 9.02 16.80 6.41
C LEU A 78 8.69 16.04 5.13
N SER A 79 9.00 16.60 3.96
CA SER A 79 8.76 15.93 2.68
C SER A 79 9.58 14.64 2.50
N ALA A 80 10.81 14.58 3.01
CA ALA A 80 11.64 13.37 2.95
C ALA A 80 11.10 12.27 3.88
N ILE A 81 10.65 12.64 5.08
CA ILE A 81 10.04 11.69 6.03
C ILE A 81 8.70 11.20 5.49
N LEU A 82 7.86 12.11 5.00
CA LEU A 82 6.56 11.76 4.39
C LEU A 82 6.76 10.79 3.24
N LYS A 83 7.70 11.03 2.31
CA LYS A 83 7.97 10.11 1.19
C LYS A 83 8.39 8.70 1.65
N ARG A 84 9.11 8.58 2.78
CA ARG A 84 9.54 7.29 3.34
C ARG A 84 8.43 6.55 4.07
N VAL A 85 7.61 7.27 4.82
CA VAL A 85 6.53 6.70 5.63
C VAL A 85 5.26 6.45 4.80
N TRP A 86 5.05 7.22 3.74
CA TRP A 86 3.91 7.11 2.81
C TRP A 86 3.65 5.67 2.33
N PRO A 87 4.62 4.95 1.74
CA PRO A 87 4.37 3.60 1.24
C PRO A 87 4.06 2.61 2.37
N LEU A 88 4.68 2.73 3.54
CA LEU A 88 4.37 1.88 4.70
C LEU A 88 2.94 2.13 5.20
N LEU A 89 2.56 3.40 5.36
CA LEU A 89 1.22 3.79 5.75
C LEU A 89 0.18 3.29 4.75
N ALA A 90 0.46 3.40 3.45
CA ALA A 90 -0.41 2.92 2.38
C ALA A 90 -0.65 1.40 2.46
N VAL A 91 0.38 0.61 2.73
CA VAL A 91 0.27 -0.86 2.88
C VAL A 91 -0.52 -1.22 4.14
N ILE A 92 -0.23 -0.58 5.27
CA ILE A 92 -0.97 -0.82 6.52
C ILE A 92 -2.46 -0.50 6.32
N LEU A 93 -2.77 0.60 5.63
CA LEU A 93 -4.14 1.03 5.37
C LEU A 93 -4.85 0.07 4.41
N LYS A 94 -4.17 -0.42 3.38
CA LYS A 94 -4.67 -1.48 2.47
C LYS A 94 -4.95 -2.78 3.23
N MET A 95 -4.08 -3.16 4.15
CA MET A 95 -4.24 -4.36 4.98
C MET A 95 -5.45 -4.22 5.91
N ALA A 96 -5.63 -3.04 6.53
CA ALA A 96 -6.80 -2.73 7.34
C ALA A 96 -8.11 -2.84 6.53
N PHE A 97 -8.12 -2.33 5.29
CA PHE A 97 -9.25 -2.48 4.37
C PHE A 97 -9.55 -3.96 4.07
N MET A 98 -8.54 -4.77 3.79
CA MET A 98 -8.72 -6.20 3.53
C MET A 98 -9.28 -6.95 4.73
N VAL A 99 -8.77 -6.68 5.93
CA VAL A 99 -9.28 -7.29 7.17
C VAL A 99 -10.74 -6.88 7.40
N ALA A 100 -11.06 -5.60 7.25
CA ALA A 100 -12.42 -5.11 7.38
C ALA A 100 -13.37 -5.77 6.37
N LEU A 101 -12.91 -5.99 5.13
CA LEU A 101 -13.68 -6.67 4.10
C LEU A 101 -13.88 -8.15 4.45
N CYS A 102 -12.85 -8.86 4.93
CA CYS A 102 -12.97 -10.24 5.41
C CYS A 102 -14.00 -10.37 6.56
N LEU A 103 -13.96 -9.45 7.53
CA LEU A 103 -14.89 -9.43 8.66
C LEU A 103 -16.32 -9.16 8.20
N LYS A 104 -16.51 -8.22 7.27
CA LYS A 104 -17.81 -7.90 6.69
C LYS A 104 -18.39 -9.08 5.92
N GLN A 105 -17.55 -9.78 5.16
CA GLN A 105 -17.95 -10.93 4.36
C GLN A 105 -18.28 -12.15 5.23
N GLN A 106 -17.60 -12.30 6.38
CA GLN A 106 -17.86 -13.39 7.34
C GLN A 106 -19.13 -13.15 8.17
N ASN A 107 -19.46 -11.90 8.48
CA ASN A 107 -20.65 -11.53 9.28
C ASN A 107 -21.55 -10.57 8.49
N PRO A 108 -22.41 -11.07 7.59
CA PRO A 108 -23.33 -10.22 6.81
C PRO A 108 -24.35 -9.46 7.69
N ASP A 109 -24.74 -10.03 8.84
CA ASP A 109 -25.75 -9.45 9.76
C ASP A 109 -25.18 -8.37 10.70
N ALA A 110 -23.86 -8.18 10.72
CA ALA A 110 -23.28 -7.07 11.43
C ALA A 110 -23.65 -5.79 10.65
N GLY A 111 -24.54 -4.97 11.24
CA GLY A 111 -25.03 -3.67 10.74
C GLY A 111 -23.97 -2.59 10.52
N ILE A 112 -22.73 -3.00 10.25
CA ILE A 112 -21.61 -2.18 9.84
C ILE A 112 -21.95 -1.57 8.48
N THR A 113 -22.31 -0.30 8.50
CA THR A 113 -22.59 0.48 7.29
C THR A 113 -21.40 0.43 6.32
N SER A 114 -21.66 0.10 5.04
CA SER A 114 -20.65 -0.06 3.97
C SER A 114 -19.67 1.11 3.86
N TYR A 115 -20.08 2.31 4.27
CA TYR A 115 -19.24 3.50 4.32
C TYR A 115 -18.00 3.36 5.22
N HIS A 116 -18.07 2.62 6.33
CA HIS A 116 -16.92 2.45 7.23
C HIS A 116 -15.84 1.55 6.65
N VAL A 117 -16.22 0.60 5.79
CA VAL A 117 -15.26 -0.26 5.09
C VAL A 117 -14.49 0.55 4.05
N LEU A 118 -15.11 1.56 3.43
CA LEU A 118 -14.45 2.41 2.43
C LEU A 118 -13.54 3.50 3.01
N LEU A 119 -13.67 3.85 4.30
CA LEU A 119 -12.85 4.88 4.97
C LEU A 119 -11.34 4.79 4.70
N PRO A 120 -10.67 3.64 4.91
CA PRO A 120 -9.25 3.51 4.63
C PRO A 120 -8.91 3.75 3.15
N LEU A 121 -9.81 3.43 2.23
CA LEU A 121 -9.62 3.69 0.79
C LEU A 121 -9.72 5.19 0.49
N TRP A 122 -10.68 5.90 1.09
CA TRP A 122 -10.79 7.36 0.94
C TRP A 122 -9.57 8.10 1.48
N ILE A 123 -9.05 7.68 2.63
CA ILE A 123 -7.83 8.26 3.23
C ILE A 123 -6.63 8.02 2.32
N LEU A 124 -6.50 6.81 1.75
CA LEU A 124 -5.44 6.47 0.81
C LEU A 124 -5.50 7.36 -0.45
N LEU A 125 -6.70 7.53 -1.01
CA LEU A 125 -6.93 8.28 -2.24
C LEU A 125 -6.62 9.76 -2.06
N LEU A 126 -7.19 10.38 -1.00
CA LEU A 126 -6.91 11.78 -0.65
C LEU A 126 -5.42 11.99 -0.41
N GLY A 127 -4.81 11.05 0.29
CA GLY A 127 -3.38 11.03 0.52
C GLY A 127 -2.53 11.05 -0.74
N LEU A 128 -2.84 10.17 -1.69
CA LEU A 128 -2.15 10.09 -2.97
C LEU A 128 -2.30 11.40 -3.76
N CYS A 129 -3.51 11.96 -3.79
CA CYS A 129 -3.78 13.24 -4.44
C CYS A 129 -2.93 14.37 -3.85
N ILE A 130 -2.83 14.47 -2.53
CA ILE A 130 -2.01 15.48 -1.85
C ILE A 130 -0.52 15.30 -2.22
N ASN A 131 -0.01 14.07 -2.24
CA ASN A 131 1.39 13.79 -2.57
C ASN A 131 1.72 14.16 -4.02
N VAL A 132 0.84 13.82 -4.97
CA VAL A 132 0.99 14.17 -6.39
C VAL A 132 0.95 15.69 -6.57
N LEU A 133 -0.03 16.36 -5.95
CA LEU A 133 -0.19 17.81 -6.06
C LEU A 133 1.01 18.54 -5.45
N HIS A 134 1.54 18.05 -4.33
CA HIS A 134 2.77 18.58 -3.73
C HIS A 134 4.00 18.41 -4.63
N CYS A 135 4.15 17.25 -5.28
CA CYS A 135 5.22 17.03 -6.27
C CYS A 135 5.09 17.97 -7.48
N LEU A 136 3.87 18.16 -7.98
CA LEU A 136 3.60 19.04 -9.11
C LEU A 136 3.95 20.50 -8.80
N VAL A 137 3.57 20.99 -7.62
CA VAL A 137 3.85 22.36 -7.17
C VAL A 137 5.36 22.60 -7.04
N LEU A 138 6.10 21.64 -6.45
CA LEU A 138 7.56 21.75 -6.35
C LEU A 138 8.22 21.80 -7.73
N GLN A 139 7.78 20.93 -8.65
CA GLN A 139 8.33 20.88 -10.01
C GLN A 139 8.02 22.15 -10.81
N HIS A 140 6.91 22.84 -10.51
CA HIS A 140 6.60 24.12 -11.13
C HIS A 140 7.48 25.25 -10.58
N GLN A 141 7.81 25.22 -9.30
CA GLN A 141 8.64 26.25 -8.65
C GLN A 141 10.12 26.17 -9.09
N ASP A 142 10.64 24.97 -9.35
CA ASP A 142 12.01 24.80 -9.90
C ASP A 142 12.12 25.23 -11.37
N ARG A 143 11.00 25.30 -12.11
CA ARG A 143 11.01 25.64 -13.54
C ARG A 143 10.97 27.16 -13.82
N PHE A 144 10.60 27.97 -12.82
CA PHE A 144 10.55 29.44 -12.92
C PHE A 144 11.23 30.04 -11.69
N PRO A 145 12.56 30.32 -11.75
CA PRO A 145 13.32 30.92 -10.66
C PRO A 145 12.93 32.38 -10.39
#